data_AF-A0A3M1PQS7-F1
#
_entry.id   AF-A0A3M1PQS7-F1
#
_cell.length_a   1.000
_cell.length_b   1.000
_cell.length_c   1.000
_cell.angle_alpha   90.00
_cell.angle_beta   90.00
_cell.angle_gamma   90.00
#
_symmetry.space_group_name_H-M   'P 1'
#
loop_
_entity.id
_entity.type
_entity.pdbx_description
1 polymer ?
#
loop_
_entity_poly.entity_id
_entity_poly.type
_entity_poly.pdbx_seq_one_letter_code
_entity_poly.pdbx_strand_id
1 'polypeptide(L)'
;LGVDNPDDAVVEFNKRIAKICYAMKQGGVRDRDRVEVYTVIFGWVATSSSKEAADLRALYRDCASRDANFFLAPSNAELRTAFQTIGNDLANLHLSR
;
A
#
# COMPACT_ATOMS: atom_id res chain seq x y z
N LEU A 1 -17.67 8.63 -4.98
CA LEU A 1 -16.93 8.08 -6.15
C LEU A 1 -17.51 8.56 -7.48
N GLY A 2 -18.78 9.00 -7.53
CA GLY A 2 -19.38 9.57 -8.75
C GLY A 2 -19.97 8.51 -9.70
N VAL A 3 -20.30 7.35 -9.14
CA VAL A 3 -20.83 6.17 -9.82
C VAL A 3 -21.97 5.61 -8.97
N ASP A 4 -22.91 4.91 -9.60
CA ASP A 4 -24.14 4.36 -9.01
C ASP A 4 -24.13 2.84 -8.83
N ASN A 5 -23.09 2.16 -9.34
CA ASN A 5 -22.88 0.72 -9.24
C ASN A 5 -21.67 0.37 -8.34
N PRO A 6 -21.78 -0.63 -7.44
CA PRO A 6 -20.67 -1.09 -6.61
C PRO A 6 -19.41 -1.50 -7.37
N ASP A 7 -19.52 -2.17 -8.52
CA ASP A 7 -18.34 -2.61 -9.27
C ASP A 7 -17.57 -1.41 -9.86
N ASP A 8 -18.30 -0.44 -10.41
CA ASP A 8 -17.72 0.81 -10.88
C ASP A 8 -17.09 1.62 -9.73
N ALA A 9 -17.63 1.49 -8.51
CA ALA A 9 -17.06 2.11 -7.33
C ALA A 9 -15.69 1.51 -6.98
N VAL A 10 -15.54 0.18 -7.07
CA VAL A 10 -14.24 -0.49 -6.86
C VAL A 10 -13.22 -0.04 -7.90
N VAL A 11 -13.62 0.01 -9.18
CA VAL A 11 -12.74 0.45 -10.27
C VAL A 11 -12.28 1.90 -10.07
N GLU A 12 -13.21 2.82 -9.81
CA GLU A 12 -12.91 4.24 -9.63
C GLU A 12 -12.08 4.49 -8.36
N PHE A 13 -12.33 3.73 -7.30
CA PHE A 13 -11.53 3.78 -6.08
C PHE A 13 -10.08 3.30 -6.33
N ASN A 14 -9.90 2.16 -6.97
CA ASN A 14 -8.58 1.61 -7.31
C ASN A 14 -7.78 2.55 -8.20
N LYS A 15 -8.43 3.17 -9.19
CA LYS A 15 -7.83 4.19 -10.06
C LYS A 15 -7.34 5.40 -9.27
N ARG A 16 -8.12 5.88 -8.30
CA ARG A 16 -7.73 7.01 -7.45
C ARG A 16 -6.58 6.66 -6.52
N ILE A 17 -6.59 5.47 -5.92
CA ILE A 17 -5.47 4.98 -5.11
C ILE A 17 -4.20 4.95 -5.97
N ALA A 18 -4.23 4.32 -7.14
CA ALA A 18 -3.07 4.25 -8.02
C ALA A 18 -2.50 5.64 -8.35
N LYS A 19 -3.38 6.61 -8.65
CA LYS A 19 -2.99 8.00 -8.91
C LYS A 19 -2.33 8.66 -7.71
N ILE A 20 -2.89 8.47 -6.51
CA ILE A 20 -2.34 9.04 -5.27
C ILE A 20 -0.97 8.41 -4.95
N CYS A 21 -0.86 7.08 -5.03
CA CYS A 21 0.39 6.37 -4.79
C CYS A 21 1.49 6.83 -5.75
N TYR A 22 1.17 6.99 -7.03
CA TYR A 22 2.10 7.54 -8.00
C TYR A 22 2.57 8.95 -7.60
N ALA A 23 1.65 9.85 -7.26
CA ALA A 23 1.99 11.21 -6.86
C ALA A 23 2.87 11.25 -5.59
N MET A 24 2.59 10.40 -4.60
CA MET A 24 3.37 10.28 -3.36
C MET A 24 4.81 9.81 -3.64
N LYS A 25 4.97 8.80 -4.51
CA LYS A 25 6.29 8.24 -4.85
C LYS A 25 7.14 9.18 -5.71
N GLN A 26 6.52 9.92 -6.62
CA GLN A 26 7.23 10.86 -7.48
C GLN A 26 7.54 12.19 -6.77
N GLY A 27 6.90 12.48 -5.64
CA GLY A 27 7.18 13.68 -4.84
C GLY A 27 6.41 14.93 -5.26
N GLY A 28 5.19 14.74 -5.77
CA GLY A 28 4.27 15.82 -6.08
C GLY A 28 4.67 16.64 -7.31
N VAL A 29 4.35 17.94 -7.32
CA VAL A 29 4.51 18.82 -8.50
C VAL A 29 5.98 19.25 -8.71
N ARG A 30 6.89 18.97 -7.76
CA ARG A 30 8.27 19.50 -7.76
C ARG A 30 9.32 18.52 -7.19
N ASP A 31 9.00 17.23 -7.11
CA ASP A 31 9.86 16.16 -6.56
C ASP A 31 10.38 16.38 -5.12
N ARG A 32 9.81 17.36 -4.40
CA ARG A 32 10.25 17.72 -3.03
C ARG A 32 9.47 16.97 -1.95
N ASP A 33 8.31 16.45 -2.30
CA ASP A 33 7.38 15.83 -1.36
C ASP A 33 7.40 14.30 -1.47
N ARG A 34 8.54 13.71 -1.84
CA ARG A 34 8.65 12.25 -2.00
C ARG A 34 8.46 11.59 -0.64
N VAL A 35 7.43 10.77 -0.54
CA VAL A 35 7.11 10.00 0.67
C VAL A 35 7.54 8.56 0.46
N GLU A 36 8.12 7.97 1.51
CA GLU A 36 8.33 6.53 1.57
C GLU A 36 6.99 5.86 1.92
N VAL A 37 6.43 5.11 0.97
CA VAL A 37 5.14 4.45 1.10
C VAL A 37 5.35 3.01 1.53
N TYR A 38 4.74 2.66 2.66
CA TYR A 38 4.59 1.28 3.15
C TYR A 38 3.13 0.88 3.04
N THR A 39 2.89 -0.39 2.67
CA THR A 39 1.53 -0.92 2.52
C THR A 39 1.39 -2.22 3.28
N VAL A 40 0.24 -2.40 3.93
CA VAL A 40 -0.08 -3.62 4.67
C VAL A 40 -1.49 -4.06 4.29
N ILE A 41 -1.62 -5.25 3.70
CA ILE A 41 -2.93 -5.88 3.48
C ILE A 41 -3.19 -6.85 4.63
N PHE A 42 -4.28 -6.63 5.35
CA PHE A 42 -4.66 -7.43 6.51
C PHE A 42 -5.80 -8.40 6.22
N GLY A 43 -5.87 -9.49 7.00
CA GLY A 43 -6.98 -10.44 6.98
C GLY A 43 -7.00 -11.36 5.77
N TRP A 44 -8.18 -11.92 5.45
CA TRP A 44 -8.34 -12.99 4.45
C TRP A 44 -7.85 -12.61 3.05
N VAL A 45 -7.93 -11.33 2.68
CA VAL A 45 -7.47 -10.81 1.38
C VAL A 45 -5.97 -10.98 1.19
N ALA A 46 -5.20 -11.02 2.28
CA ALA A 46 -3.76 -11.21 2.25
C ALA A 46 -3.35 -12.57 1.66
N THR A 47 -4.20 -13.59 1.80
CA THR A 47 -3.89 -14.97 1.37
C THR A 47 -4.91 -15.56 0.40
N SER A 48 -6.02 -14.87 0.14
CA SER A 48 -7.05 -15.32 -0.80
C SER A 48 -6.51 -15.49 -2.23
N SER A 49 -6.95 -16.57 -2.87
CA SER A 49 -6.70 -16.89 -4.28
C SER A 49 -7.72 -16.27 -5.24
N SER A 50 -8.72 -15.52 -4.74
CA SER A 50 -9.68 -14.85 -5.63
C SER A 50 -8.98 -13.81 -6.51
N LYS A 51 -9.52 -13.56 -7.70
CA LYS A 51 -8.95 -12.61 -8.64
C LYS A 51 -8.92 -11.19 -8.05
N GLU A 52 -9.97 -10.81 -7.34
CA GLU A 52 -10.13 -9.50 -6.71
C GLU A 52 -9.06 -9.30 -5.61
N ALA A 53 -8.79 -10.34 -4.82
CA ALA A 53 -7.74 -10.30 -3.82
C ALA A 53 -6.34 -10.23 -4.44
N ALA A 54 -6.10 -10.94 -5.55
CA ALA A 54 -4.85 -10.85 -6.29
C ALA A 54 -4.64 -9.46 -6.90
N ASP A 55 -5.68 -8.89 -7.53
CA ASP A 55 -5.64 -7.55 -8.12
C ASP A 55 -5.41 -6.47 -7.04
N LEU A 56 -6.05 -6.60 -5.86
CA LEU A 56 -5.82 -5.68 -4.74
C LEU A 56 -4.38 -5.79 -4.22
N ARG A 57 -3.84 -7.01 -4.09
CA ARG A 57 -2.44 -7.23 -3.68
C ARG A 57 -1.47 -6.61 -4.67
N ALA A 58 -1.73 -6.72 -5.98
CA ALA A 58 -0.93 -6.09 -7.01
C ALA A 58 -0.97 -4.55 -6.88
N LEU A 59 -2.17 -3.97 -6.74
CA LEU A 59 -2.34 -2.52 -6.58
C LEU A 59 -1.56 -1.96 -5.38
N TYR A 60 -1.61 -2.63 -4.23
CA TYR A 60 -0.92 -2.16 -3.02
C TYR A 60 0.58 -2.43 -3.07
N ARG A 61 1.03 -3.52 -3.71
CA ARG A 61 2.45 -3.74 -3.98
C ARG A 61 3.01 -2.63 -4.86
N ASP A 62 2.32 -2.29 -5.94
CA ASP A 62 2.70 -1.19 -6.83
C ASP A 62 2.61 0.17 -6.13
N CYS A 63 1.75 0.32 -5.13
CA CYS A 63 1.66 1.54 -4.33
C CYS A 63 2.88 1.75 -3.41
N ALA A 64 3.47 0.66 -2.90
CA ALA A 64 4.64 0.72 -2.04
C ALA A 64 5.85 1.36 -2.75
N SER A 65 6.69 2.09 -2.01
CA SER A 65 7.88 2.74 -2.60
C SER A 65 8.93 1.73 -3.06
N ARG A 66 9.01 0.59 -2.37
CA ARG A 66 9.89 -0.54 -2.68
C ARG A 66 9.10 -1.83 -2.48
N ASP A 67 9.48 -2.89 -3.19
CA ASP A 67 8.87 -4.22 -3.00
C ASP A 67 8.97 -4.71 -1.54
N ALA A 68 10.06 -4.37 -0.85
CA ALA A 68 10.25 -4.69 0.57
C ALA A 68 9.29 -3.94 1.53
N ASN A 69 8.64 -2.88 1.06
CA ASN A 69 7.68 -2.10 1.84
C ASN A 69 6.23 -2.60 1.70
N PHE A 70 6.02 -3.71 0.98
CA PHE A 70 4.73 -4.36 0.81
C PHE A 70 4.62 -5.54 1.77
N PHE A 71 3.63 -5.50 2.67
CA PHE A 71 3.42 -6.52 3.69
C PHE A 71 2.06 -7.18 3.56
N LEU A 72 2.05 -8.49 3.78
CA LEU A 72 0.85 -9.30 3.92
C LEU A 72 0.71 -9.72 5.37
N ALA A 73 -0.45 -9.46 5.96
CA ALA A 73 -0.75 -9.72 7.37
C ALA A 73 -2.06 -10.53 7.51
N PRO A 74 -2.05 -11.83 7.16
CA PRO A 74 -3.24 -12.68 7.30
C PRO A 74 -3.72 -12.84 8.75
N SER A 75 -2.85 -12.61 9.75
CA SER A 75 -3.18 -12.68 11.17
C SER A 75 -2.62 -11.50 11.95
N ASN A 76 -3.10 -11.33 13.19
CA ASN A 76 -2.62 -10.30 14.12
C ASN A 76 -1.12 -10.43 14.45
N ALA A 77 -0.54 -11.63 14.39
CA ALA A 77 0.88 -11.85 14.66
C ALA A 77 1.75 -11.28 13.53
N GLU A 78 1.42 -11.54 12.28
CA GLU A 78 2.14 -10.99 11.13
C GLU A 78 1.78 -9.52 10.86
N LEU A 79 0.60 -9.03 11.28
CA LEU A 79 0.32 -7.59 11.35
C LEU A 79 1.28 -6.88 12.31
N ARG A 80 1.47 -7.44 13.52
CA ARG A 80 2.43 -6.90 14.50
C ARG A 80 3.85 -6.93 13.95
N THR A 81 4.22 -8.02 13.29
CA THR A 81 5.54 -8.17 12.67
C THR A 81 5.76 -7.10 11.59
N ALA A 82 4.78 -6.88 10.70
CA ALA A 82 4.86 -5.85 9.68
C ALA A 82 5.07 -4.45 10.29
N PHE A 83 4.29 -4.08 11.32
CA PHE A 83 4.46 -2.79 12.00
C PHE A 83 5.80 -2.66 12.73
N GLN A 84 6.32 -3.75 13.32
CA GLN A 84 7.64 -3.75 13.93
C GLN A 84 8.75 -3.52 12.90
N THR A 85 8.67 -4.18 11.73
CA THR A 85 9.61 -3.96 10.62
C THR A 85 9.56 -2.50 10.14
N ILE A 86 8.36 -1.97 9.86
CA ILE A 86 8.19 -0.58 9.44
C ILE A 86 8.75 0.39 10.49
N GLY A 87 8.46 0.14 11.78
CA GLY A 87 8.96 0.94 12.89
C GLY A 87 10.49 0.96 12.97
N ASN A 88 11.14 -0.19 12.80
CA ASN A 88 12.60 -0.29 12.78
C ASN A 88 13.21 0.43 11.56
N ASP A 89 12.62 0.28 10.38
CA ASP A 89 13.07 0.97 9.17
C ASP A 89 13.00 2.50 9.33
N LEU A 90 11.90 3.00 9.90
CA LEU A 90 11.72 4.43 10.17
C LEU A 90 12.68 4.94 11.26
N ALA A 91 12.92 4.15 12.31
CA ALA A 91 13.89 4.49 13.35
C ALA A 91 15.31 4.59 12.77
N ASN A 92 15.72 3.65 11.92
CA ASN A 92 17.02 3.68 11.24
C ASN A 92 17.13 4.88 10.29
N LEU A 93 16.06 5.20 9.55
CA LEU A 93 16.03 6.40 8.71
C LEU A 93 16.21 7.68 9.54
N HIS A 94 15.59 7.75 10.71
CA HIS A 94 15.75 8.87 11.63
C HIS A 94 17.19 9.00 12.14
N LEU A 95 17.84 7.90 12.49
CA LEU A 95 19.24 7.88 12.96
C LEU A 95 20.26 8.19 11.86
N SER A 96 19.91 7.97 10.59
CA SER A 96 20.81 8.21 9.45
C SER A 96 20.84 9.65 8.93
N ARG A 97 19.98 10.53 9.46
CA ARG A 97 19.87 11.96 9.09
C ARG A 97 20.53 12.84 10.14
#